data_AF-A0A2G6G745-F1
#
_entry.id   AF-A0A2G6G745-F1
#
_cell.length_a   1.000
_cell.length_b   1.000
_cell.length_c   1.000
_cell.angle_alpha   90.00
_cell.angle_beta   90.00
_cell.angle_gamma   90.00
#
_symmetry.space_group_name_H-M   'P 1'
#
loop_
_entity.id
_entity.type
_entity.pdbx_description
1 polymer ?
#
loop_
_entity_poly.entity_id
_entity_poly.type
_entity_poly.pdbx_seq_one_letter_code
_entity_poly.pdbx_strand_id
1 'polypeptide(L)'
;MKKQILIILIVLSVVLFWGCSSNKESEDEKAIREVVEQNFKYFEQKDWEAYSKTVDMSEEEVEQHNKELDEMFSKYEIRFDIEEFEITKIEGNKAEVRVVAVTQNMNDLPYKDNRSTAIHEMIKKDGKWLFCKSIITETDPFFGYSSDKESEDKKAIREVVEQNLKYFEQKDWEAYSKTVDMPEEEVEQHNKELDEMFSEYEIRFDIEEFEITKIEGDKAEVRVVAVSKNINDLPYKDNRSTAIHKMIKKDGKWLFSSSEIEDTEYLSSEMPDDEKVIEISSEEQEAIKEVVELNFKYFAEKDWASYLDTVDIPEEYVEEEIRGLEEELGMYELEFTTEKLEIVWAKGNEAEIRVTTVTRNKNDEPYVDNRATGLHKMVKKDGKWLFSESKIEKTEYLD
;
A
#
# COMPACT_ATOMS: atom_id res chain seq x y z
N MET A 1 9.96 45.21 -46.10
CA MET A 1 10.77 45.99 -45.15
C MET A 1 11.52 45.02 -44.27
N LYS A 2 12.85 45.06 -44.34
CA LYS A 2 13.77 44.22 -43.58
C LYS A 2 13.86 44.73 -42.13
N LYS A 3 13.84 43.83 -41.17
CA LYS A 3 14.70 43.94 -39.99
C LYS A 3 15.51 42.65 -39.90
N GLN A 4 16.80 42.88 -39.73
CA GLN A 4 17.91 41.95 -39.84
C GLN A 4 18.71 42.12 -38.54
N ILE A 5 19.40 41.06 -38.12
CA ILE A 5 20.50 41.00 -37.13
C ILE A 5 19.98 40.86 -35.68
N LEU A 6 20.31 39.80 -34.94
CA LEU A 6 21.67 39.39 -34.59
C LEU A 6 21.88 37.87 -34.53
N ILE A 7 23.00 37.47 -35.13
CA ILE A 7 23.64 36.16 -35.13
C ILE A 7 24.39 35.98 -33.81
N ILE A 8 24.18 34.87 -33.11
CA ILE A 8 25.26 34.21 -32.35
C ILE A 8 25.28 32.74 -32.78
N LEU A 9 26.41 32.37 -33.33
CA LEU A 9 26.78 31.08 -33.89
C LEU A 9 27.95 30.60 -33.03
N ILE A 10 27.71 29.61 -32.17
CA ILE A 10 28.74 28.73 -31.59
C ILE A 10 28.19 27.32 -31.85
N VAL A 11 28.48 26.78 -33.03
CA VAL A 11 29.50 25.73 -33.25
C VAL A 11 29.19 24.44 -32.49
N LEU A 12 28.84 23.43 -33.30
CA LEU A 12 28.93 22.00 -33.06
C LEU A 12 29.90 21.59 -31.93
N SER A 13 29.36 20.86 -30.95
CA SER A 13 30.01 19.64 -30.47
C SER A 13 28.95 18.56 -30.35
N VAL A 14 28.99 17.66 -31.33
CA VAL A 14 28.44 16.31 -31.25
C VAL A 14 28.93 15.69 -29.94
N VAL A 15 28.02 15.41 -29.01
CA VAL A 15 28.09 14.17 -28.23
C VAL A 15 26.68 13.61 -28.15
N LEU A 16 26.46 12.60 -28.98
CA LEU A 16 25.48 11.57 -28.74
C LEU A 16 25.86 10.89 -27.41
N PHE A 17 25.11 11.13 -26.34
CA PHE A 17 24.98 10.15 -25.27
C PHE A 17 23.58 9.54 -25.36
N TRP A 18 23.38 8.78 -26.45
CA TRP A 18 22.73 7.49 -26.30
C TRP A 18 23.64 6.62 -25.45
N GLY A 19 23.46 6.71 -24.14
CA GLY A 19 24.05 5.82 -23.16
C GLY A 19 22.94 5.02 -22.51
N CYS A 20 22.40 4.03 -23.23
CA CYS A 20 21.97 2.81 -22.56
C CYS A 20 23.22 2.23 -21.88
N SER A 21 23.59 2.76 -20.70
CA SER A 21 24.46 2.03 -19.80
C SER A 21 23.62 0.88 -19.28
N SER A 22 23.68 -0.26 -19.98
CA SER A 22 23.63 -1.51 -19.26
C SER A 22 24.71 -1.40 -18.20
N ASN A 23 24.37 -1.00 -16.98
CA ASN A 23 25.31 -0.92 -15.86
C ASN A 23 25.89 -2.32 -15.71
N LYS A 24 27.05 -2.53 -16.32
CA LYS A 24 27.81 -3.77 -16.12
C LYS A 24 28.29 -3.68 -14.69
N GLU A 25 27.64 -4.46 -13.85
CA GLU A 25 28.06 -4.71 -12.48
C GLU A 25 29.57 -4.96 -12.47
N SER A 26 30.28 -4.20 -11.64
CA SER A 26 31.73 -4.28 -11.54
C SER A 26 32.16 -5.63 -10.96
N GLU A 27 33.41 -6.05 -11.21
CA GLU A 27 33.94 -7.28 -10.61
C GLU A 27 33.94 -7.23 -9.08
N ASP A 28 34.07 -6.03 -8.50
CA ASP A 28 33.97 -5.85 -7.04
C ASP A 28 32.54 -6.01 -6.55
N GLU A 29 31.54 -5.46 -7.24
CA GLU A 29 30.13 -5.62 -6.85
C GLU A 29 29.72 -7.11 -6.83
N LYS A 30 30.11 -7.87 -7.86
CA LYS A 30 29.88 -9.32 -7.91
C LYS A 30 30.57 -10.07 -6.79
N ALA A 31 31.84 -9.76 -6.55
CA ALA A 31 32.62 -10.42 -5.51
C ALA A 31 32.08 -10.11 -4.10
N ILE A 32 31.59 -8.89 -3.87
CA ILE A 32 30.93 -8.50 -2.61
C ILE A 32 29.64 -9.32 -2.44
N ARG A 33 28.77 -9.34 -3.46
CA ARG A 33 27.52 -10.13 -3.42
C ARG A 33 27.78 -11.60 -3.13
N GLU A 34 28.75 -12.20 -3.83
CA GLU A 34 29.11 -13.60 -3.64
C GLU A 34 29.58 -13.90 -2.20
N VAL A 35 30.40 -13.02 -1.61
CA VAL A 35 30.84 -13.18 -0.22
C VAL A 35 29.68 -13.08 0.76
N VAL A 36 28.73 -12.17 0.53
CA VAL A 36 27.54 -12.03 1.37
C VAL A 36 26.69 -13.31 1.29
N GLU A 37 26.32 -13.76 0.09
CA GLU A 37 25.52 -14.98 -0.10
C GLU A 37 26.21 -16.22 0.49
N GLN A 38 27.53 -16.35 0.33
CA GLN A 38 28.29 -17.45 0.92
C GLN A 38 28.31 -17.39 2.45
N ASN A 39 28.45 -16.21 3.05
CA ASN A 39 28.44 -16.06 4.51
C ASN A 39 27.12 -16.58 5.12
N PHE A 40 25.98 -16.17 4.59
CA PHE A 40 24.66 -16.66 5.02
C PHE A 40 24.56 -18.18 4.84
N LYS A 41 24.96 -18.72 3.69
CA LYS A 41 24.94 -20.16 3.42
C LYS A 41 25.82 -20.97 4.37
N TYR A 42 27.03 -20.50 4.67
CA TYR A 42 27.91 -21.19 5.64
C TYR A 42 27.31 -21.17 7.03
N PHE A 43 26.62 -20.08 7.40
CA PHE A 43 25.92 -19.99 8.67
C PHE A 43 24.77 -21.01 8.77
N GLU A 44 23.90 -21.11 7.75
CA GLU A 44 22.81 -22.10 7.69
C GLU A 44 23.33 -23.54 7.85
N GLN A 45 24.47 -23.83 7.20
CA GLN A 45 25.11 -25.14 7.22
C GLN A 45 25.88 -25.41 8.51
N LYS A 46 26.01 -24.41 9.39
CA LYS A 46 26.87 -24.42 10.58
C LYS A 46 28.32 -24.76 10.25
N ASP A 47 28.76 -24.38 9.05
CA ASP A 47 30.17 -24.49 8.63
C ASP A 47 30.95 -23.30 9.18
N TRP A 48 31.25 -23.35 10.47
CA TRP A 48 31.91 -22.25 11.17
C TRP A 48 33.32 -21.98 10.62
N GLU A 49 34.01 -23.00 10.11
CA GLU A 49 35.33 -22.81 9.50
C GLU A 49 35.23 -22.02 8.18
N ALA A 50 34.26 -22.33 7.33
CA ALA A 50 34.02 -21.56 6.10
C ALA A 50 33.44 -20.18 6.40
N TYR A 51 32.54 -20.07 7.38
CA TYR A 51 31.98 -18.80 7.84
C TYR A 51 33.07 -17.83 8.29
N SER A 52 34.01 -18.24 9.15
CA SER A 52 35.08 -17.33 9.62
C SER A 52 35.98 -16.83 8.49
N LYS A 53 36.13 -17.59 7.39
CA LYS A 53 36.93 -17.15 6.22
C LYS A 53 36.28 -16.00 5.44
N THR A 54 35.02 -15.67 5.73
CA THR A 54 34.32 -14.52 5.17
C THR A 54 34.38 -13.29 6.07
N VAL A 55 34.93 -13.40 7.28
CA VAL A 55 35.00 -12.32 8.28
C VAL A 55 36.46 -11.89 8.49
N ASP A 56 36.71 -10.59 8.65
CA ASP A 56 38.03 -10.06 8.99
C ASP A 56 38.32 -10.26 10.48
N MET A 57 38.81 -11.46 10.82
CA MET A 57 39.08 -11.90 12.18
C MET A 57 40.48 -12.51 12.29
N SER A 58 41.17 -12.33 13.43
CA SER A 58 42.48 -12.95 13.66
C SER A 58 42.35 -14.45 13.96
N GLU A 59 43.39 -15.24 13.66
CA GLU A 59 43.39 -16.69 13.92
C GLU A 59 43.09 -17.04 15.39
N GLU A 60 43.55 -16.21 16.34
CA GLU A 60 43.30 -16.41 17.78
C GLU A 60 41.82 -16.20 18.15
N GLU A 61 41.11 -15.32 17.45
CA GLU A 61 39.68 -15.02 17.70
C GLU A 61 38.76 -16.07 17.07
N VAL A 62 39.17 -16.69 15.95
CA VAL A 62 38.36 -17.66 15.18
C VAL A 62 37.92 -18.85 16.03
N GLU A 63 38.82 -19.44 16.82
CA GLU A 63 38.49 -20.62 17.63
C GLU A 63 37.40 -20.30 18.67
N GLN A 64 37.58 -19.19 19.39
CA GLN A 64 36.62 -18.76 20.42
C GLN A 64 35.28 -18.36 19.79
N HIS A 65 35.30 -17.63 18.68
CA HIS A 65 34.09 -17.22 17.98
C HIS A 65 33.28 -18.42 17.45
N ASN A 66 33.95 -19.40 16.84
CA ASN A 66 33.28 -20.59 16.32
C ASN A 66 32.66 -21.43 17.42
N LYS A 67 33.32 -21.49 18.59
CA LYS A 67 32.75 -22.13 19.77
C LYS A 67 31.50 -21.42 20.27
N GLU A 68 31.50 -20.09 20.32
CA GLU A 68 30.33 -19.29 20.72
C GLU A 68 29.16 -19.46 19.76
N LEU A 69 29.42 -19.46 18.45
CA LEU A 69 28.40 -19.74 17.43
C LEU A 69 27.83 -21.15 17.59
N ASP A 70 28.67 -22.16 17.79
CA ASP A 70 28.22 -23.54 17.99
C ASP A 70 27.38 -23.67 19.26
N GLU A 71 27.82 -23.09 20.39
CA GLU A 71 27.05 -23.11 21.63
C GLU A 71 25.69 -22.41 21.48
N MET A 72 25.63 -21.29 20.77
CA MET A 72 24.41 -20.51 20.56
C MET A 72 23.45 -21.17 19.56
N PHE A 73 23.97 -21.69 18.45
CA PHE A 73 23.19 -22.14 17.29
C PHE A 73 23.15 -23.66 17.08
N SER A 74 23.84 -24.46 17.89
CA SER A 74 23.84 -25.93 17.77
C SER A 74 22.44 -26.53 17.74
N LYS A 75 21.49 -25.95 18.48
CA LYS A 75 20.11 -26.44 18.59
C LYS A 75 19.16 -25.83 17.58
N TYR A 76 19.45 -24.67 17.01
CA TYR A 76 18.55 -23.98 16.07
C TYR A 76 18.79 -24.51 14.65
N GLU A 77 17.72 -24.66 13.88
CA GLU A 77 17.81 -24.90 12.45
C GLU A 77 17.34 -23.61 11.79
N ILE A 78 18.26 -22.81 11.27
CA ILE A 78 17.95 -21.48 10.75
C ILE A 78 18.17 -21.45 9.24
N ARG A 79 17.24 -20.85 8.52
CA ARG A 79 17.35 -20.52 7.10
C ARG A 79 17.33 -19.01 6.92
N PHE A 80 18.08 -18.51 5.96
CA PHE A 80 18.10 -17.12 5.54
C PHE A 80 17.68 -17.00 4.08
N ASP A 81 16.81 -16.04 3.79
CA ASP A 81 16.51 -15.61 2.43
C ASP A 81 16.86 -14.11 2.32
N ILE A 82 17.75 -13.76 1.39
CA ILE A 82 18.12 -12.36 1.12
C ILE A 82 17.06 -11.77 0.20
N GLU A 83 16.27 -10.82 0.71
CA GLU A 83 15.24 -10.12 -0.07
C GLU A 83 15.83 -8.94 -0.83
N GLU A 84 16.70 -8.16 -0.18
CA GLU A 84 17.32 -6.99 -0.78
C GLU A 84 18.83 -7.01 -0.53
N PHE A 85 19.57 -6.58 -1.54
CA PHE A 85 21.00 -6.37 -1.49
C PHE A 85 21.34 -5.09 -2.24
N GLU A 86 21.98 -4.16 -1.55
CA GLU A 86 22.39 -2.89 -2.11
C GLU A 86 23.80 -2.56 -1.64
N ILE A 87 24.69 -2.22 -2.59
CA ILE A 87 25.99 -1.67 -2.25
C ILE A 87 25.84 -0.16 -2.16
N THR A 88 25.80 0.37 -0.94
CA THR A 88 25.61 1.81 -0.69
C THR A 88 26.88 2.60 -0.98
N LYS A 89 28.06 1.96 -0.88
CA LYS A 89 29.35 2.63 -1.04
C LYS A 89 30.49 1.68 -1.40
N ILE A 90 31.36 2.06 -2.33
CA ILE A 90 32.67 1.44 -2.57
C ILE A 90 33.76 2.52 -2.65
N GLU A 91 34.80 2.42 -1.83
CA GLU A 91 35.97 3.32 -1.82
C GLU A 91 37.28 2.52 -1.67
N GLY A 92 37.91 2.20 -2.81
CA GLY A 92 39.16 1.45 -2.84
C GLY A 92 39.00 0.04 -2.28
N ASN A 93 39.57 -0.22 -1.10
CA ASN A 93 39.50 -1.54 -0.44
C ASN A 93 38.42 -1.59 0.65
N LYS A 94 37.44 -0.67 0.64
CA LYS A 94 36.33 -0.64 1.58
C LYS A 94 35.01 -0.59 0.84
N ALA A 95 33.99 -1.24 1.39
CA ALA A 95 32.63 -1.16 0.90
C ALA A 95 31.64 -1.12 2.06
N GLU A 96 30.45 -0.59 1.80
CA GLU A 96 29.28 -0.66 2.67
C GLU A 96 28.13 -1.29 1.89
N VAL A 97 27.46 -2.25 2.53
CA VAL A 97 26.38 -3.04 1.92
C VAL A 97 25.19 -3.02 2.85
N ARG A 98 24.02 -2.66 2.33
CA ARG A 98 22.74 -2.85 2.99
C ARG A 98 22.13 -4.17 2.54
N VAL A 99 21.77 -5.01 3.48
CA VAL A 99 21.12 -6.30 3.25
C VAL A 99 19.83 -6.35 4.04
N VAL A 100 18.76 -6.75 3.38
CA VAL A 100 17.52 -7.15 4.05
C VAL A 100 17.40 -8.67 3.93
N ALA A 101 17.34 -9.34 5.08
CA ALA A 101 17.26 -10.78 5.14
C ALA A 101 16.08 -11.22 6.02
N VAL A 102 15.37 -12.24 5.57
CA VAL A 102 14.40 -12.98 6.36
C VAL A 102 15.12 -14.17 6.99
N THR A 103 15.01 -14.28 8.31
CA THR A 103 15.53 -15.40 9.10
C THR A 103 14.35 -16.26 9.50
N GLN A 104 14.36 -17.53 9.12
CA GLN A 104 13.34 -18.52 9.46
C GLN A 104 13.89 -19.54 10.44
N ASN A 105 13.17 -19.78 11.54
CA ASN A 105 13.45 -20.88 12.42
C ASN A 105 12.71 -22.14 11.95
N MET A 106 13.47 -23.11 11.49
CA MET A 106 13.00 -24.37 10.91
C MET A 106 12.65 -25.42 11.98
N ASN A 107 12.77 -25.09 13.27
CA ASN A 107 12.39 -25.98 14.37
C ASN A 107 11.58 -25.28 15.46
N ASP A 108 11.03 -26.07 16.39
CA ASP A 108 10.08 -25.60 17.42
C ASP A 108 10.72 -24.83 18.59
N LEU A 109 11.96 -24.37 18.47
CA LEU A 109 12.62 -23.58 19.51
C LEU A 109 12.10 -22.13 19.53
N PRO A 110 12.23 -21.40 20.65
CA PRO A 110 11.63 -20.07 20.81
C PRO A 110 12.34 -18.94 20.03
N TYR A 111 13.06 -19.26 18.96
CA TYR A 111 13.59 -18.24 18.04
C TYR A 111 12.50 -17.89 17.04
N LYS A 112 12.11 -16.62 17.00
CA LYS A 112 11.06 -16.16 16.09
C LYS A 112 11.66 -15.83 14.74
N ASP A 113 10.88 -16.14 13.72
CA ASP A 113 11.12 -15.62 12.39
C ASP A 113 11.19 -14.10 12.45
N ASN A 114 12.12 -13.53 11.71
CA ASN A 114 12.31 -12.09 11.71
C ASN A 114 12.82 -11.61 10.35
N ARG A 115 12.47 -10.38 10.03
CA ARG A 115 13.04 -9.65 8.90
C ARG A 115 13.97 -8.60 9.47
N SER A 116 15.23 -8.65 9.07
CA SER A 116 16.25 -7.75 9.60
C SER A 116 16.93 -6.98 8.47
N THR A 117 17.08 -5.67 8.66
CA THR A 117 17.94 -4.82 7.83
C THR A 117 19.28 -4.68 8.53
N ALA A 118 20.36 -5.01 7.82
CA ALA A 118 21.72 -4.87 8.31
C ALA A 118 22.57 -4.02 7.36
N ILE A 119 23.45 -3.22 7.95
CA ILE A 119 24.53 -2.51 7.26
C ILE A 119 25.84 -3.23 7.57
N HIS A 120 26.51 -3.70 6.52
CA HIS A 120 27.79 -4.41 6.60
C HIS A 120 28.91 -3.51 6.07
N GLU A 121 29.88 -3.22 6.92
CA GLU A 121 31.16 -2.64 6.51
C GLU A 121 32.09 -3.78 6.08
N MET A 122 32.60 -3.71 4.85
CA MET A 122 33.46 -4.74 4.26
C MET A 122 34.84 -4.18 3.91
N ILE A 123 35.85 -5.05 3.96
CA ILE A 123 37.24 -4.72 3.61
C ILE A 123 37.82 -5.73 2.61
N LYS A 124 38.61 -5.25 1.66
CA LYS A 124 39.34 -6.09 0.71
C LYS A 124 40.76 -6.35 1.19
N LYS A 125 41.09 -7.61 1.52
CA LYS A 125 42.44 -8.08 1.88
C LYS A 125 42.87 -9.20 0.94
N ASP A 126 44.09 -9.11 0.41
CA ASP A 126 44.66 -10.09 -0.51
C ASP A 126 43.73 -10.44 -1.70
N GLY A 127 43.00 -9.43 -2.18
CA GLY A 127 42.06 -9.56 -3.30
C GLY A 127 40.68 -10.09 -2.94
N LYS A 128 40.40 -10.43 -1.68
CA LYS A 128 39.12 -10.97 -1.20
C LYS A 128 38.38 -9.96 -0.33
N TRP A 129 37.08 -9.85 -0.53
CA TRP A 129 36.20 -9.07 0.33
C TRP A 129 35.84 -9.88 1.58
N LEU A 130 35.81 -9.21 2.73
CA LEU A 130 35.53 -9.79 4.04
C LEU A 130 34.61 -8.84 4.83
N PHE A 131 33.72 -9.40 5.65
CA PHE A 131 32.94 -8.65 6.63
C PHE A 131 33.86 -8.13 7.73
N CYS A 132 33.89 -6.81 7.94
CA CYS A 132 34.63 -6.20 9.04
C CYS A 132 33.71 -5.90 10.23
N LYS A 133 32.49 -5.45 9.96
CA LYS A 133 31.52 -5.07 10.97
C LYS A 133 30.11 -5.15 10.40
N SER A 134 29.17 -5.58 11.22
CA SER A 134 27.76 -5.68 10.87
C SER A 134 26.93 -4.97 11.94
N ILE A 135 26.02 -4.10 11.52
CA ILE A 135 25.07 -3.43 12.41
C ILE A 135 23.67 -3.77 11.91
N ILE A 136 22.88 -4.41 12.76
CA ILE A 136 21.44 -4.54 12.52
C ILE A 136 20.82 -3.18 12.83
N THR A 137 20.26 -2.52 11.82
CA THR A 137 19.65 -1.19 11.95
C THR A 137 18.16 -1.28 12.24
N GLU A 138 17.54 -2.38 11.83
CA GLU A 138 16.11 -2.62 11.99
C GLU A 138 15.90 -4.12 12.12
N THR A 139 15.05 -4.50 13.06
CA THR A 139 14.52 -5.86 13.17
C THR A 139 13.02 -5.73 13.31
N ASP A 140 12.32 -6.18 12.30
CA ASP A 140 10.90 -6.42 12.39
C ASP A 140 10.70 -7.86 12.87
N PRO A 141 10.23 -8.08 14.11
CA PRO A 141 9.80 -9.39 14.53
C PRO A 141 8.61 -9.77 13.65
N PHE A 142 8.88 -10.55 12.62
CA PHE A 142 7.90 -10.96 11.64
C PHE A 142 6.75 -11.66 12.37
N PHE A 143 5.59 -11.00 12.48
CA PHE A 143 4.41 -11.56 13.13
C PHE A 143 3.64 -12.56 12.23
N GLY A 144 4.12 -12.82 11.01
CA GLY A 144 3.39 -13.61 9.99
C GLY A 144 3.95 -14.99 9.65
N TYR A 145 5.02 -15.48 10.26
CA TYR A 145 5.53 -16.83 10.03
C TYR A 145 5.80 -17.49 11.39
N SER A 146 4.82 -18.25 11.89
CA SER A 146 5.10 -19.24 12.93
C SER A 146 5.93 -20.35 12.30
N SER A 147 6.96 -20.78 13.03
CA SER A 147 7.88 -21.89 12.78
C SER A 147 7.23 -23.26 12.60
N ASP A 148 5.93 -23.34 12.31
CA ASP A 148 5.39 -24.54 11.73
C ASP A 148 5.95 -24.59 10.31
N LYS A 149 6.91 -25.50 10.08
CA LYS A 149 7.08 -26.16 8.78
C LYS A 149 5.77 -26.07 8.01
N GLU A 150 5.70 -25.20 7.00
CA GLU A 150 4.43 -24.79 6.40
C GLU A 150 3.61 -26.05 6.11
N SER A 151 2.57 -26.28 6.94
CA SER A 151 1.83 -27.53 6.84
C SER A 151 1.28 -27.62 5.42
N GLU A 152 1.07 -28.83 4.90
CA GLU A 152 0.44 -28.98 3.59
C GLU A 152 -0.86 -28.15 3.51
N ASP A 153 -1.53 -27.96 4.64
CA ASP A 153 -2.67 -27.06 4.78
C ASP A 153 -2.32 -25.58 4.62
N LYS A 154 -1.28 -25.05 5.28
CA LYS A 154 -0.87 -23.65 5.10
C LYS A 154 -0.54 -23.34 3.63
N LYS A 155 0.19 -24.24 2.96
CA LYS A 155 0.49 -24.14 1.52
C LYS A 155 -0.77 -24.15 0.67
N ALA A 156 -1.65 -25.13 0.91
CA ALA A 156 -2.88 -25.29 0.16
C ALA A 156 -3.86 -24.12 0.38
N ILE A 157 -3.89 -23.54 1.58
CA ILE A 157 -4.69 -22.35 1.89
C ILE A 157 -4.15 -21.13 1.12
N ARG A 158 -2.84 -20.89 1.14
CA ARG A 158 -2.23 -19.81 0.35
C ARG A 158 -2.51 -19.99 -1.14
N GLU A 159 -2.30 -21.20 -1.65
CA GLU A 159 -2.50 -21.52 -3.07
C GLU A 159 -3.95 -21.27 -3.51
N VAL A 160 -4.96 -21.65 -2.71
CA VAL A 160 -6.36 -21.39 -3.08
C VAL A 160 -6.70 -19.89 -3.04
N VAL A 161 -6.10 -19.11 -2.14
CA VAL A 161 -6.30 -17.65 -2.10
C VAL A 161 -5.70 -16.99 -3.35
N GLU A 162 -4.46 -17.33 -3.70
CA GLU A 162 -3.79 -16.82 -4.90
C GLU A 162 -4.53 -17.24 -6.19
N GLN A 163 -5.01 -18.48 -6.27
CA GLN A 163 -5.80 -18.95 -7.39
C GLN A 163 -7.15 -18.24 -7.50
N ASN A 164 -7.86 -18.02 -6.38
CA ASN A 164 -9.13 -17.31 -6.38
C ASN A 164 -9.00 -15.91 -6.97
N LEU A 165 -8.00 -15.13 -6.53
CA LEU A 165 -7.73 -13.80 -7.07
C LEU A 165 -7.38 -13.87 -8.56
N LYS A 166 -6.52 -14.81 -8.97
CA LYS A 166 -6.16 -14.99 -10.37
C LYS A 166 -7.35 -15.36 -11.27
N TYR A 167 -8.25 -16.23 -10.81
CA TYR A 167 -9.47 -16.55 -11.55
C TYR A 167 -10.39 -15.34 -11.67
N PHE A 168 -10.44 -14.51 -10.63
CA PHE A 168 -11.16 -13.24 -10.68
C PHE A 168 -10.57 -12.28 -11.72
N GLU A 169 -9.25 -12.06 -11.71
CA GLU A 169 -8.57 -11.21 -12.72
C GLU A 169 -8.85 -11.68 -14.15
N GLN A 170 -8.94 -12.99 -14.35
CA GLN A 170 -9.20 -13.62 -15.65
C GLN A 170 -10.69 -13.68 -16.01
N LYS A 171 -11.58 -13.27 -15.10
CA LYS A 171 -13.04 -13.46 -15.20
C LYS A 171 -13.41 -14.93 -15.47
N ASP A 172 -12.60 -15.87 -14.98
CA ASP A 172 -12.88 -17.30 -15.06
C ASP A 172 -13.81 -17.68 -13.90
N TRP A 173 -15.09 -17.30 -14.04
CA TRP A 173 -16.09 -17.50 -12.99
C TRP A 173 -16.31 -18.99 -12.67
N GLU A 174 -16.15 -19.88 -13.66
CA GLU A 174 -16.25 -21.33 -13.42
C GLU A 174 -15.11 -21.84 -12.52
N ALA A 175 -13.88 -21.39 -12.74
CA ALA A 175 -12.76 -21.72 -11.87
C ALA A 175 -12.85 -21.00 -10.52
N TYR A 176 -13.32 -19.75 -10.51
CA TYR A 176 -13.55 -18.98 -9.30
C TYR A 176 -14.51 -19.69 -8.34
N SER A 177 -15.71 -20.13 -8.79
CA SER A 177 -16.66 -20.79 -7.88
C SER A 177 -16.13 -22.10 -7.30
N LYS A 178 -15.19 -22.79 -7.98
CA LYS A 178 -14.55 -24.02 -7.45
C LYS A 178 -13.62 -23.76 -6.27
N THR A 179 -13.30 -22.50 -5.97
CA THR A 179 -12.55 -22.10 -4.79
C THR A 179 -13.45 -21.70 -3.62
N VAL A 180 -14.77 -21.60 -3.82
CA VAL A 180 -15.76 -21.17 -2.82
C VAL A 180 -16.64 -22.35 -2.41
N ASP A 181 -16.96 -22.44 -1.12
CA ASP A 181 -17.92 -23.42 -0.60
C ASP A 181 -19.35 -22.92 -0.83
N MET A 182 -19.87 -23.16 -2.03
CA MET A 182 -21.20 -22.74 -2.49
C MET A 182 -22.03 -23.94 -2.98
N PRO A 183 -23.35 -23.99 -2.72
CA PRO A 183 -24.24 -24.99 -3.31
C PRO A 183 -24.20 -24.98 -4.84
N GLU A 184 -24.22 -26.16 -5.47
CA GLU A 184 -24.11 -26.30 -6.93
C GLU A 184 -25.24 -25.57 -7.68
N GLU A 185 -26.43 -25.53 -7.08
CA GLU A 185 -27.61 -24.83 -7.61
C GLU A 185 -27.48 -23.29 -7.60
N GLU A 186 -26.55 -22.71 -6.83
CA GLU A 186 -26.33 -21.26 -6.73
C GLU A 186 -25.22 -20.77 -7.67
N VAL A 187 -24.34 -21.67 -8.14
CA VAL A 187 -23.15 -21.34 -8.93
C VAL A 187 -23.48 -20.59 -10.23
N GLU A 188 -24.49 -21.04 -10.98
CA GLU A 188 -24.85 -20.41 -12.26
C GLU A 188 -25.31 -18.96 -12.08
N GLN A 189 -26.18 -18.72 -11.09
CA GLN A 189 -26.70 -17.39 -10.80
C GLN A 189 -25.60 -16.48 -10.26
N HIS A 190 -24.76 -16.97 -9.35
CA HIS A 190 -23.62 -16.22 -8.81
C HIS A 190 -22.63 -15.79 -9.90
N ASN A 191 -22.28 -16.71 -10.80
CA ASN A 191 -21.36 -16.40 -11.90
C ASN A 191 -21.95 -15.36 -12.86
N LYS A 192 -23.26 -15.38 -13.08
CA LYS A 192 -23.95 -14.36 -13.88
C LYS A 192 -23.91 -12.99 -13.21
N GLU A 193 -24.09 -12.92 -11.89
CA GLU A 193 -24.00 -11.67 -11.13
C GLU A 193 -22.59 -11.08 -11.14
N LEU A 194 -21.55 -11.91 -11.00
CA LEU A 194 -20.15 -11.49 -11.12
C LEU A 194 -19.85 -10.97 -12.53
N ASP A 195 -20.32 -11.67 -13.57
CA ASP A 195 -20.15 -11.23 -14.95
C ASP A 195 -20.85 -9.89 -15.22
N GLU A 196 -22.09 -9.73 -14.78
CA GLU A 196 -22.83 -8.47 -14.91
C GLU A 196 -22.13 -7.32 -14.18
N MET A 197 -21.58 -7.57 -12.99
CA MET A 197 -20.95 -6.54 -12.16
C MET A 197 -19.53 -6.17 -12.64
N PHE A 198 -18.76 -7.14 -13.14
CA PHE A 198 -17.34 -6.97 -13.47
C PHE A 198 -16.99 -7.10 -14.95
N SER A 199 -17.97 -7.31 -15.84
CA SER A 199 -17.74 -7.48 -17.29
C SER A 199 -16.87 -6.37 -17.89
N GLU A 200 -17.08 -5.12 -17.46
CA GLU A 200 -16.35 -3.97 -18.00
C GLU A 200 -15.04 -3.67 -17.26
N TYR A 201 -14.90 -4.05 -15.98
CA TYR A 201 -13.72 -3.73 -15.17
C TYR A 201 -12.56 -4.68 -15.43
N GLU A 202 -11.33 -4.17 -15.44
CA GLU A 202 -10.12 -4.97 -15.51
C GLU A 202 -9.33 -4.73 -14.22
N ILE A 203 -9.46 -5.61 -13.24
CA ILE A 203 -8.88 -5.42 -11.91
C ILE A 203 -7.72 -6.39 -11.73
N ARG A 204 -6.58 -5.86 -11.29
CA ARG A 204 -5.40 -6.64 -10.90
C ARG A 204 -5.24 -6.61 -9.38
N PHE A 205 -4.86 -7.73 -8.79
CA PHE A 205 -4.60 -7.85 -7.36
C PHE A 205 -3.12 -8.15 -7.09
N ASP A 206 -2.56 -7.47 -6.10
CA ASP A 206 -1.25 -7.80 -5.53
C ASP A 206 -1.44 -8.06 -4.03
N ILE A 207 -1.07 -9.24 -3.53
CA ILE A 207 -1.12 -9.57 -2.10
C ILE A 207 0.09 -8.93 -1.42
N GLU A 208 -0.14 -7.99 -0.50
CA GLU A 208 0.91 -7.37 0.32
C GLU A 208 1.16 -8.16 1.61
N GLU A 209 0.10 -8.59 2.28
CA GLU A 209 0.19 -9.40 3.51
C GLU A 209 -0.73 -10.61 3.45
N PHE A 210 -0.26 -11.72 4.04
CA PHE A 210 -1.02 -12.95 4.16
C PHE A 210 -0.66 -13.60 5.50
N GLU A 211 -1.66 -13.77 6.35
CA GLU A 211 -1.51 -14.34 7.67
C GLU A 211 -2.60 -15.40 7.91
N ILE A 212 -2.21 -16.62 8.28
CA ILE A 212 -3.16 -17.61 8.77
C ILE A 212 -3.29 -17.42 10.27
N THR A 213 -4.36 -16.74 10.69
CA THR A 213 -4.61 -16.40 12.10
C THR A 213 -5.02 -17.63 12.91
N LYS A 214 -5.62 -18.65 12.26
CA LYS A 214 -6.12 -19.84 12.94
C LYS A 214 -6.24 -21.06 12.02
N ILE A 215 -5.86 -22.25 12.49
CA ILE A 215 -6.22 -23.55 11.88
C ILE A 215 -6.70 -24.51 12.96
N GLU A 216 -7.90 -25.09 12.80
CA GLU A 216 -8.49 -26.09 13.68
C GLU A 216 -9.18 -27.20 12.87
N GLY A 217 -8.48 -28.32 12.63
CA GLY A 217 -8.99 -29.43 11.84
C GLY A 217 -9.27 -29.00 10.39
N ASP A 218 -10.51 -29.13 9.96
CA ASP A 218 -10.96 -28.78 8.59
C ASP A 218 -11.41 -27.31 8.47
N LYS A 219 -11.00 -26.43 9.40
CA LYS A 219 -11.33 -24.99 9.37
C LYS A 219 -10.08 -24.15 9.53
N ALA A 220 -10.04 -23.01 8.84
CA ALA A 220 -9.00 -22.01 9.03
C ALA A 220 -9.56 -20.59 8.92
N GLU A 221 -8.81 -19.63 9.46
CA GLU A 221 -9.05 -18.20 9.30
C GLU A 221 -7.77 -17.55 8.77
N VAL A 222 -7.93 -16.67 7.79
CA VAL A 222 -6.83 -16.05 7.05
C VAL A 222 -7.11 -14.56 6.94
N ARG A 223 -6.15 -13.75 7.36
CA ARG A 223 -6.15 -12.30 7.13
C ARG A 223 -5.28 -12.00 5.90
N VAL A 224 -5.82 -11.28 4.94
CA VAL A 224 -5.15 -10.93 3.69
C VAL A 224 -5.23 -9.42 3.50
N VAL A 225 -4.08 -8.79 3.23
CA VAL A 225 -4.02 -7.41 2.75
C VAL A 225 -3.69 -7.47 1.27
N ALA A 226 -4.60 -6.98 0.43
CA ALA A 226 -4.44 -6.98 -1.01
C ALA A 226 -4.67 -5.59 -1.59
N VAL A 227 -3.82 -5.22 -2.53
CA VAL A 227 -3.99 -4.03 -3.35
C VAL A 227 -4.72 -4.44 -4.62
N SER A 228 -5.87 -3.81 -4.89
CA SER A 228 -6.58 -3.90 -6.14
C SER A 228 -6.33 -2.66 -6.98
N LYS A 229 -6.00 -2.83 -8.25
CA LYS A 229 -5.76 -1.75 -9.21
C LYS A 229 -6.64 -1.92 -10.43
N ASN A 230 -7.31 -0.86 -10.84
CA ASN A 230 -7.97 -0.87 -12.14
C ASN A 230 -6.93 -0.66 -13.24
N ILE A 231 -6.84 -1.58 -14.19
CA ILE A 231 -5.91 -1.48 -15.32
C ILE A 231 -6.57 -0.97 -16.60
N ASN A 232 -7.85 -0.53 -16.51
CA ASN A 232 -8.55 0.18 -17.58
C ASN A 232 -9.05 1.56 -17.13
N ASP A 233 -9.62 2.33 -18.06
CA ASP A 233 -10.01 3.73 -17.83
C ASP A 233 -11.38 3.89 -17.11
N LEU A 234 -11.93 2.82 -16.52
CA LEU A 234 -13.21 2.87 -15.80
C LEU A 234 -13.05 3.42 -14.37
N PRO A 235 -14.12 3.95 -13.76
CA PRO A 235 -14.05 4.57 -12.43
C PRO A 235 -14.02 3.54 -11.28
N TYR A 236 -13.14 2.55 -11.35
CA TYR A 236 -12.79 1.70 -10.20
C TYR A 236 -11.56 2.29 -9.51
N LYS A 237 -11.71 2.63 -8.23
CA LYS A 237 -10.63 3.23 -7.46
C LYS A 237 -9.69 2.14 -6.95
N ASP A 238 -8.41 2.33 -7.23
CA ASP A 238 -7.36 1.55 -6.59
C ASP A 238 -7.57 1.59 -5.07
N ASN A 239 -7.43 0.44 -4.44
CA ASN A 239 -7.63 0.33 -3.01
C ASN A 239 -6.77 -0.78 -2.43
N ARG A 240 -6.34 -0.57 -1.20
CA ARG A 240 -5.77 -1.57 -0.32
C ARG A 240 -6.88 -2.02 0.61
N SER A 241 -7.24 -3.28 0.54
CA SER A 241 -8.27 -3.86 1.39
C SER A 241 -7.68 -4.92 2.29
N THR A 242 -8.09 -4.90 3.56
CA THR A 242 -7.84 -5.96 4.52
C THR A 242 -9.08 -6.83 4.62
N ALA A 243 -8.95 -8.12 4.36
CA ALA A 243 -10.04 -9.09 4.44
C ALA A 243 -9.70 -10.23 5.41
N ILE A 244 -10.72 -10.68 6.15
CA ILE A 244 -10.68 -11.90 6.95
C ILE A 244 -11.51 -12.97 6.23
N HIS A 245 -10.83 -14.04 5.80
CA HIS A 245 -11.43 -15.19 5.14
C HIS A 245 -11.56 -16.35 6.10
N LYS A 246 -12.75 -16.93 6.18
CA LYS A 246 -13.00 -18.21 6.84
C LYS A 246 -12.95 -19.30 5.78
N MET A 247 -12.12 -20.30 6.01
CA MET A 247 -11.85 -21.39 5.09
C MET A 247 -12.39 -22.71 5.65
N ILE A 248 -12.81 -23.61 4.77
CA ILE A 248 -13.22 -24.98 5.11
C ILE A 248 -12.53 -25.99 4.19
N LYS A 249 -12.12 -27.13 4.75
CA LYS A 249 -11.57 -28.24 3.99
C LYS A 249 -12.68 -29.24 3.64
N LYS A 250 -12.95 -29.45 2.35
CA LYS A 250 -13.88 -30.46 1.82
C LYS A 250 -13.18 -31.33 0.80
N ASP A 251 -13.31 -32.65 0.95
CA ASP A 251 -12.68 -33.64 0.06
C ASP A 251 -11.17 -33.41 -0.14
N GLY A 252 -10.49 -32.97 0.93
CA GLY A 252 -9.05 -32.69 0.93
C GLY A 252 -8.65 -31.33 0.35
N LYS A 253 -9.60 -30.50 -0.11
CA LYS A 253 -9.34 -29.18 -0.68
C LYS A 253 -9.85 -28.08 0.24
N TRP A 254 -9.06 -27.02 0.39
CA TRP A 254 -9.47 -25.80 1.08
C TRP A 254 -10.32 -24.93 0.17
N LEU A 255 -11.40 -24.36 0.71
CA LEU A 255 -12.36 -23.50 0.02
C LEU A 255 -12.72 -22.31 0.90
N PHE A 256 -13.01 -21.16 0.29
CA PHE A 256 -13.58 -20.00 0.96
C PHE A 256 -15.00 -20.31 1.43
N SER A 257 -15.24 -20.27 2.75
CA SER A 257 -16.58 -20.42 3.32
C SER A 257 -17.27 -19.07 3.51
N SER A 258 -16.52 -18.02 3.86
CA SER A 258 -17.01 -16.65 3.93
C SER A 258 -15.86 -15.66 3.95
N SER A 259 -16.09 -14.43 3.51
CA SER A 259 -15.13 -13.33 3.57
C SER A 259 -15.77 -12.12 4.21
N GLU A 260 -15.01 -11.39 5.03
CA GLU A 260 -15.41 -10.14 5.66
C GLU A 260 -14.32 -9.10 5.39
N ILE A 261 -14.70 -7.91 4.94
CA ILE A 261 -13.75 -6.79 4.78
C ILE A 261 -13.62 -6.12 6.14
N GLU A 262 -12.40 -6.11 6.68
CA GLU A 262 -12.05 -5.43 7.93
C GLU A 262 -11.84 -3.94 7.68
N ASP A 263 -11.12 -3.59 6.61
CA ASP A 263 -10.77 -2.21 6.27
C ASP A 263 -10.55 -2.06 4.76
N THR A 264 -10.81 -0.86 4.24
CA THR A 264 -10.50 -0.47 2.86
C THR A 264 -9.92 0.94 2.84
N GLU A 265 -8.65 1.04 2.50
CA GLU A 265 -7.96 2.27 2.18
C GLU A 265 -8.03 2.48 0.66
N TYR A 266 -8.70 3.55 0.21
CA TYR A 266 -8.62 3.93 -1.21
C TYR A 266 -7.23 4.51 -1.48
N LEU A 267 -6.48 3.82 -2.32
CA LEU A 267 -5.21 4.32 -2.83
C LEU A 267 -5.60 5.38 -3.83
N SER A 268 -5.26 6.63 -3.56
CA SER A 268 -5.68 7.77 -4.38
C SER A 268 -5.49 7.44 -5.87
N SER A 269 -6.60 7.32 -6.59
CA SER A 269 -6.60 7.25 -8.05
C SER A 269 -6.01 8.56 -8.54
N GLU A 270 -4.79 8.52 -9.06
CA GLU A 270 -4.07 9.68 -9.58
C GLU A 270 -3.79 10.80 -8.56
N MET A 271 -3.03 10.51 -7.51
CA MET A 271 -2.11 11.56 -7.04
C MET A 271 -0.94 11.60 -8.03
N PRO A 272 -0.55 12.78 -8.57
CA PRO A 272 0.81 12.90 -9.11
C PRO A 272 1.76 12.52 -7.99
N ASP A 273 2.67 11.59 -8.28
CA ASP A 273 3.66 10.97 -7.38
C ASP A 273 4.67 11.95 -6.73
N ASP A 274 4.39 13.26 -6.76
CA ASP A 274 5.23 14.29 -6.21
C ASP A 274 4.44 15.03 -5.11
N GLU A 275 4.97 15.04 -3.89
CA GLU A 275 4.68 15.97 -2.77
C GLU A 275 3.41 16.84 -2.87
N LYS A 276 2.41 16.66 -1.98
CA LYS A 276 1.28 17.59 -1.71
C LYS A 276 1.28 18.85 -2.58
N VAL A 277 0.80 18.72 -3.82
CA VAL A 277 0.92 19.79 -4.83
C VAL A 277 -0.12 20.85 -4.54
N ILE A 278 0.30 21.95 -3.92
CA ILE A 278 -0.49 23.16 -3.75
C ILE A 278 0.13 24.25 -4.62
N GLU A 279 -0.28 24.30 -5.88
CA GLU A 279 0.21 25.25 -6.90
C GLU A 279 -0.66 26.53 -6.98
N ILE A 280 -1.65 26.68 -6.10
CA ILE A 280 -2.51 27.87 -6.03
C ILE A 280 -2.00 28.86 -4.97
N SER A 281 -2.29 30.15 -5.17
CA SER A 281 -1.86 31.20 -4.24
C SER A 281 -2.55 31.06 -2.88
N SER A 282 -1.99 31.68 -1.84
CA SER A 282 -2.65 31.73 -0.52
C SER A 282 -4.01 32.43 -0.57
N GLU A 283 -4.20 33.40 -1.48
CA GLU A 283 -5.50 34.05 -1.71
C GLU A 283 -6.54 33.04 -2.21
N GLU A 284 -6.16 32.16 -3.13
CA GLU A 284 -7.03 31.08 -3.61
C GLU A 284 -7.34 30.04 -2.52
N GLN A 285 -6.37 29.73 -1.66
CA GLN A 285 -6.59 28.84 -0.53
C GLN A 285 -7.59 29.43 0.48
N GLU A 286 -7.51 30.74 0.74
CA GLU A 286 -8.50 31.43 1.58
C GLU A 286 -9.87 31.49 0.90
N ALA A 287 -9.92 31.70 -0.42
CA ALA A 287 -11.19 31.67 -1.18
C ALA A 287 -11.86 30.29 -1.10
N ILE A 288 -11.10 29.20 -1.17
CA ILE A 288 -11.62 27.83 -0.95
C ILE A 288 -12.22 27.70 0.45
N LYS A 289 -11.50 28.14 1.50
CA LYS A 289 -12.00 28.07 2.89
C LYS A 289 -13.28 28.87 3.07
N GLU A 290 -13.35 30.07 2.50
CA GLU A 290 -14.53 30.93 2.54
C GLU A 290 -15.74 30.24 1.89
N VAL A 291 -15.56 29.61 0.73
CA VAL A 291 -16.65 28.87 0.06
C VAL A 291 -17.13 27.70 0.91
N VAL A 292 -16.24 26.97 1.58
CA VAL A 292 -16.61 25.88 2.49
C VAL A 292 -17.46 26.39 3.66
N GLU A 293 -17.03 27.48 4.31
CA GLU A 293 -17.78 28.09 5.41
C GLU A 293 -19.15 28.60 4.95
N LEU A 294 -19.21 29.26 3.79
CA LEU A 294 -20.46 29.77 3.22
C LEU A 294 -21.41 28.64 2.81
N ASN A 295 -20.91 27.57 2.20
CA ASN A 295 -21.72 26.42 1.80
C ASN A 295 -22.48 25.83 3.00
N PHE A 296 -21.77 25.50 4.08
CA PHE A 296 -22.39 24.97 5.29
C PHE A 296 -23.31 25.96 5.99
N LYS A 297 -22.96 27.26 5.97
CA LYS A 297 -23.83 28.30 6.50
C LYS A 297 -25.15 28.39 5.73
N TYR A 298 -25.10 28.50 4.40
CA TYR A 298 -26.30 28.62 3.57
C TYR A 298 -27.17 27.36 3.65
N PHE A 299 -26.53 26.20 3.74
CA PHE A 299 -27.23 24.94 3.97
C PHE A 299 -27.96 24.91 5.33
N ALA A 300 -27.29 25.34 6.41
CA ALA A 300 -27.91 25.47 7.74
C ALA A 300 -29.09 26.44 7.76
N GLU A 301 -28.94 27.58 7.09
CA GLU A 301 -29.95 28.64 6.98
C GLU A 301 -31.08 28.29 5.99
N LYS A 302 -30.95 27.18 5.24
CA LYS A 302 -31.82 26.79 4.12
C LYS A 302 -31.96 27.91 3.07
N ASP A 303 -30.90 28.70 2.90
CA ASP A 303 -30.80 29.70 1.84
C ASP A 303 -30.35 29.00 0.55
N TRP A 304 -31.28 28.31 -0.10
CA TRP A 304 -30.98 27.50 -1.28
C TRP A 304 -30.45 28.30 -2.45
N ALA A 305 -30.88 29.56 -2.60
CA ALA A 305 -30.35 30.44 -3.64
C ALA A 305 -28.86 30.71 -3.43
N SER A 306 -28.45 31.06 -2.20
CA SER A 306 -27.05 31.29 -1.87
C SER A 306 -26.23 29.98 -1.80
N TYR A 307 -26.86 28.87 -1.41
CA TYR A 307 -26.22 27.54 -1.45
C TYR A 307 -25.84 27.15 -2.89
N LEU A 308 -26.74 27.36 -3.86
CA LEU A 308 -26.48 27.08 -5.27
C LEU A 308 -25.32 27.89 -5.85
N ASP A 309 -25.03 29.08 -5.29
CA ASP A 309 -23.85 29.87 -5.65
C ASP A 309 -22.51 29.25 -5.17
N THR A 310 -22.57 28.17 -4.39
CA THR A 310 -21.40 27.47 -3.84
C THR A 310 -21.20 26.06 -4.40
N VAL A 311 -22.10 25.58 -5.26
CA VAL A 311 -22.07 24.23 -5.85
C VAL A 311 -22.11 24.30 -7.37
N ASP A 312 -21.43 23.37 -8.03
CA ASP A 312 -21.42 23.23 -9.48
C ASP A 312 -22.46 22.19 -9.90
N ILE A 313 -23.71 22.61 -10.00
CA ILE A 313 -24.84 21.75 -10.38
C ILE A 313 -25.38 22.20 -11.74
N PRO A 314 -25.58 21.28 -12.71
CA PRO A 314 -26.20 21.65 -13.99
C PRO A 314 -27.62 22.20 -13.79
N GLU A 315 -27.97 23.23 -14.56
CA GLU A 315 -29.23 23.98 -14.40
C GLU A 315 -30.47 23.08 -14.44
N GLU A 316 -30.44 22.02 -15.24
CA GLU A 316 -31.52 21.05 -15.37
C GLU A 316 -31.81 20.23 -14.10
N TYR A 317 -30.88 20.15 -13.14
CA TYR A 317 -31.03 19.39 -11.89
C TYR A 317 -31.36 20.28 -10.69
N VAL A 318 -31.29 21.60 -10.82
CA VAL A 318 -31.43 22.54 -9.70
C VAL A 318 -32.78 22.41 -8.98
N GLU A 319 -33.89 22.34 -9.71
CA GLU A 319 -35.22 22.22 -9.10
C GLU A 319 -35.41 20.88 -8.36
N GLU A 320 -34.86 19.80 -8.91
CA GLU A 320 -34.94 18.46 -8.30
C GLU A 320 -34.12 18.39 -7.02
N GLU A 321 -32.90 18.94 -7.06
CA GLU A 321 -31.98 18.99 -5.91
C GLU A 321 -32.60 19.79 -4.75
N ILE A 322 -33.09 21.01 -5.01
CA ILE A 322 -33.71 21.83 -3.96
C ILE A 322 -34.88 21.10 -3.31
N ARG A 323 -35.74 20.48 -4.12
CA ARG A 323 -36.88 19.72 -3.61
C ARG A 323 -36.42 18.54 -2.74
N GLY A 324 -35.39 17.81 -3.18
CA GLY A 324 -34.80 16.72 -2.39
C GLY A 324 -34.30 17.21 -1.02
N LEU A 325 -33.55 18.32 -1.01
CA LEU A 325 -33.06 18.94 0.22
C LEU A 325 -34.20 19.43 1.14
N GLU A 326 -35.25 20.02 0.58
CA GLU A 326 -36.42 20.44 1.35
C GLU A 326 -37.20 19.26 1.95
N GLU A 327 -37.35 18.17 1.20
CA GLU A 327 -38.03 16.95 1.66
C GLU A 327 -37.22 16.23 2.75
N GLU A 328 -35.91 16.09 2.57
CA GLU A 328 -35.04 15.38 3.51
C GLU A 328 -34.74 16.19 4.78
N LEU A 329 -34.52 17.50 4.64
CA LEU A 329 -33.96 18.33 5.71
C LEU A 329 -34.88 19.46 6.17
N GLY A 330 -36.02 19.65 5.52
CA GLY A 330 -36.95 20.75 5.81
C GLY A 330 -37.41 20.79 7.27
N MET A 331 -37.53 19.62 7.91
CA MET A 331 -37.97 19.50 9.31
C MET A 331 -36.87 19.74 10.35
N TYR A 332 -35.58 19.64 9.99
CA TYR A 332 -34.48 19.77 10.95
C TYR A 332 -33.98 21.20 11.08
N GLU A 333 -33.46 21.60 12.24
CA GLU A 333 -32.75 22.87 12.43
C GLU A 333 -31.27 22.55 12.68
N LEU A 334 -30.49 22.39 11.62
CA LEU A 334 -29.10 21.92 11.73
C LEU A 334 -28.12 23.08 11.92
N GLU A 335 -27.14 22.90 12.81
CA GLU A 335 -25.96 23.74 12.95
C GLU A 335 -24.73 22.93 12.51
N PHE A 336 -23.91 23.53 11.63
CA PHE A 336 -22.67 22.94 11.16
C PHE A 336 -21.48 23.70 11.72
N THR A 337 -20.47 22.99 12.20
CA THR A 337 -19.18 23.56 12.61
C THR A 337 -18.06 22.85 11.86
N THR A 338 -17.27 23.59 11.09
CA THR A 338 -16.05 23.07 10.46
C THR A 338 -14.96 22.93 11.52
N GLU A 339 -14.61 21.70 11.89
CA GLU A 339 -13.53 21.43 12.84
C GLU A 339 -12.15 21.42 12.18
N LYS A 340 -12.07 20.85 10.97
CA LYS A 340 -10.84 20.73 10.22
C LYS A 340 -11.12 20.93 8.73
N LEU A 341 -10.28 21.71 8.07
CA LEU A 341 -10.22 21.80 6.61
C LEU A 341 -8.78 21.59 6.18
N GLU A 342 -8.58 20.69 5.24
CA GLU A 342 -7.31 20.41 4.62
C GLU A 342 -7.44 20.47 3.10
N ILE A 343 -6.62 21.29 2.45
CA ILE A 343 -6.45 21.23 1.00
C ILE A 343 -5.51 20.04 0.73
N VAL A 344 -6.05 19.01 0.08
CA VAL A 344 -5.34 17.76 -0.24
C VAL A 344 -4.42 18.01 -1.42
N TRP A 345 -4.96 18.59 -2.50
CA TRP A 345 -4.19 19.12 -3.63
C TRP A 345 -4.95 20.28 -4.28
N ALA A 346 -4.23 21.14 -4.99
CA ALA A 346 -4.84 22.21 -5.76
C ALA A 346 -3.94 22.67 -6.91
N LYS A 347 -4.49 22.72 -8.12
CA LYS A 347 -3.77 23.10 -9.34
C LYS A 347 -4.70 23.79 -10.33
N GLY A 348 -4.33 24.99 -10.75
CA GLY A 348 -5.13 25.75 -11.72
C GLY A 348 -6.54 26.04 -11.19
N ASN A 349 -7.54 25.44 -11.83
CA ASN A 349 -8.97 25.63 -11.54
C ASN A 349 -9.60 24.42 -10.84
N GLU A 350 -8.80 23.50 -10.31
CA GLU A 350 -9.28 22.31 -9.63
C GLU A 350 -8.58 22.15 -8.28
N ALA A 351 -9.32 21.60 -7.33
CA ALA A 351 -8.83 21.31 -5.99
C ALA A 351 -9.57 20.10 -5.42
N GLU A 352 -8.93 19.44 -4.47
CA GLU A 352 -9.58 18.48 -3.59
C GLU A 352 -9.31 18.88 -2.14
N ILE A 353 -10.37 18.87 -1.34
CA ILE A 353 -10.33 19.23 0.07
C ILE A 353 -10.90 18.10 0.93
N ARG A 354 -10.34 17.96 2.12
CA ARG A 354 -10.88 17.11 3.17
C ARG A 354 -11.43 18.00 4.28
N VAL A 355 -12.70 17.83 4.60
CA VAL A 355 -13.40 18.63 5.61
C VAL A 355 -13.98 17.74 6.68
N THR A 356 -13.71 18.05 7.94
CA THR A 356 -14.37 17.45 9.09
C THR A 356 -15.36 18.44 9.68
N THR A 357 -16.64 18.04 9.73
CA THR A 357 -17.75 18.85 10.23
C THR A 357 -18.43 18.17 11.40
N VAL A 358 -18.84 18.96 12.39
CA VAL A 358 -19.79 18.55 13.43
C VAL A 358 -21.15 19.14 13.09
N THR A 359 -22.15 18.27 12.99
CA THR A 359 -23.55 18.62 12.75
C THR A 359 -24.33 18.40 14.04
N ARG A 360 -25.04 19.45 14.48
CA ARG A 360 -25.95 19.36 15.63
C ARG A 360 -27.36 19.75 15.25
N ASN A 361 -28.35 19.00 15.69
CA ASN A 361 -29.75 19.41 15.56
C ASN A 361 -30.16 20.36 16.70
N LYS A 362 -30.85 21.43 16.37
CA LYS A 362 -31.27 22.49 17.31
C LYS A 362 -32.73 22.39 17.72
N ASN A 363 -33.52 21.56 17.04
CA ASN A 363 -34.90 21.30 17.39
C ASN A 363 -35.08 19.87 17.93
N ASP A 364 -36.30 19.55 18.36
CA ASP A 364 -36.63 18.27 19.00
C ASP A 364 -36.85 17.12 17.99
N GLU A 365 -36.55 17.32 16.70
CA GLU A 365 -36.70 16.29 15.69
C GLU A 365 -35.61 15.21 15.80
N PRO A 366 -35.89 13.95 15.42
CA PRO A 366 -34.99 12.82 15.63
C PRO A 366 -33.86 12.79 14.59
N TYR A 367 -32.97 13.76 14.67
CA TYR A 367 -31.69 13.78 13.95
C TYR A 367 -30.56 13.53 14.95
N VAL A 368 -29.67 12.58 14.63
CA VAL A 368 -28.56 12.22 15.50
C VAL A 368 -27.38 13.16 15.21
N ASP A 369 -26.97 13.91 16.23
CA ASP A 369 -25.75 14.71 16.18
C ASP A 369 -24.58 13.83 15.73
N ASN A 370 -23.79 14.34 14.80
CA ASN A 370 -22.72 13.56 14.20
C ASN A 370 -21.52 14.41 13.84
N ARG A 371 -20.39 13.72 13.73
CA ARG A 371 -19.13 14.24 13.24
C ARG A 371 -18.78 13.46 11.98
N ALA A 372 -18.75 14.15 10.85
CA ALA A 372 -18.47 13.55 9.56
C ALA A 372 -17.16 14.10 8.99
N THR A 373 -16.39 13.26 8.31
CA THR A 373 -15.26 13.69 7.46
C THR A 373 -15.60 13.34 6.03
N GLY A 374 -15.53 14.34 5.15
CA GLY A 374 -15.78 14.21 3.72
C GLY A 374 -14.58 14.65 2.88
N LEU A 375 -14.44 14.01 1.73
CA LEU A 375 -13.54 14.42 0.65
C LEU A 375 -14.38 15.08 -0.44
N HIS A 376 -14.00 16.29 -0.85
CA HIS A 376 -14.77 17.11 -1.77
C HIS A 376 -13.88 17.59 -2.91
N LYS A 377 -14.36 17.44 -4.15
CA LYS A 377 -13.75 18.08 -5.31
C LYS A 377 -14.31 19.48 -5.50
N MET A 378 -13.43 20.41 -5.79
CA MET A 378 -13.76 21.79 -6.08
C MET A 378 -13.31 22.17 -7.49
N VAL A 379 -14.13 22.95 -8.16
CA VAL A 379 -13.83 23.52 -9.48
C VAL A 379 -13.96 25.03 -9.43
N LYS A 380 -13.12 25.73 -10.19
CA LYS A 380 -13.16 27.19 -10.32
C LYS A 380 -13.83 27.59 -11.64
N LYS A 381 -15.04 28.17 -11.55
CA LYS A 381 -15.80 28.71 -12.69
C LYS A 381 -16.01 30.21 -12.52
N ASP A 382 -15.74 30.97 -13.57
CA ASP A 382 -15.88 32.43 -13.59
C ASP A 382 -15.20 33.14 -12.40
N GLY A 383 -14.07 32.61 -11.94
CA GLY A 383 -13.31 33.17 -10.83
C GLY A 383 -13.73 32.70 -9.45
N LYS A 384 -14.77 31.87 -9.31
CA LYS A 384 -15.31 31.38 -8.03
C LYS A 384 -15.08 29.88 -7.89
N TRP A 385 -14.69 29.44 -6.69
CA TRP A 385 -14.63 28.02 -6.34
C TRP A 385 -16.02 27.50 -6.00
N LEU A 386 -16.32 26.28 -6.43
CA LEU A 386 -17.60 25.61 -6.25
C LEU A 386 -17.34 24.14 -5.87
N PHE A 387 -18.16 23.59 -4.99
CA PHE A 387 -18.21 22.14 -4.75
C PHE A 387 -18.77 21.44 -5.99
N SER A 388 -18.08 20.43 -6.51
CA SER A 388 -18.52 19.67 -7.70
C SER A 388 -18.91 18.24 -7.35
N GLU A 389 -18.13 17.60 -6.49
CA GLU A 389 -18.39 16.23 -6.03
C GLU A 389 -18.07 16.15 -4.54
N SER A 390 -18.82 15.32 -3.82
CA SER A 390 -18.62 15.09 -2.38
C SER A 390 -18.75 13.61 -2.06
N LYS A 391 -17.86 13.10 -1.20
CA LYS A 391 -17.93 11.74 -0.65
C LYS A 391 -17.68 11.80 0.84
N ILE A 392 -18.55 11.16 1.63
CA ILE A 392 -18.30 10.95 3.05
C ILE A 392 -17.28 9.82 3.22
N GLU A 393 -16.16 10.09 3.90
CA GLU A 393 -15.13 9.11 4.27
C GLU A 393 -15.49 8.41 5.59
N LYS A 394 -16.02 9.17 6.56
CA LYS A 394 -16.30 8.67 7.91
C LYS A 394 -17.44 9.43 8.57
N THR A 395 -18.27 8.74 9.35
CA THR A 395 -19.28 9.35 10.23
C THR A 395 -19.19 8.75 11.64
N GLU A 396 -19.21 9.61 12.64
CA GLU A 396 -19.22 9.27 14.06
C GLU A 396 -20.46 9.89 14.70
N TYR A 397 -21.29 9.12 15.39
CA TYR A 397 -22.42 9.68 16.14
C TYR A 397 -21.94 10.26 17.47
N LEU A 398 -22.50 11.42 17.84
CA LEU A 398 -22.17 12.13 19.07
C LEU A 398 -23.23 11.84 20.13
N ASP A 399 -22.76 11.78 21.39
CA ASP A 399 -23.59 11.55 22.58
C ASP A 399 -24.33 12.81 23.06
#